data_AF-A0A1Z9QPX1-F1
#
_entry.id   AF-A0A1Z9QPX1-F1
#
_cell.length_a   1.000
_cell.length_b   1.000
_cell.length_c   1.000
_cell.angle_alpha   90.00
_cell.angle_beta   90.00
_cell.angle_gamma   90.00
#
_symmetry.space_group_name_H-M   'P 1'
#
loop_
_entity.id
_entity.type
_entity.pdbx_description
1 polymer ?
#
loop_
_entity_poly.entity_id
_entity_poly.type
_entity_poly.pdbx_seq_one_letter_code
_entity_poly.pdbx_strand_id
1 'polypeptide(L)'
;MQLMMQVGKHVEKHAEYVKMDNVIEFKPKDTVYILKFTAPSPLKMTKAGGENMTVEINKVDDEHGLGQAWVPAKNLHEARTKLNKMIEILEWLED
;
A
#
# COMPACT_ATOMS: atom_id res chain seq x y z
N MET A 1 21.31 53.19 -40.28
CA MET A 1 20.35 53.28 -39.15
C MET A 1 20.47 51.98 -38.37
N GLN A 2 20.72 52.14 -37.07
CA GLN A 2 21.17 51.14 -36.10
C GLN A 2 19.99 50.35 -35.53
N LEU A 3 20.17 49.05 -35.25
CA LEU A 3 19.52 48.28 -34.16
C LEU A 3 20.20 46.89 -34.12
N MET A 4 21.31 46.72 -33.40
CA MET A 4 21.40 46.22 -32.02
C MET A 4 20.84 44.80 -31.77
N MET A 5 21.77 43.96 -31.34
CA MET A 5 21.63 42.58 -30.88
C MET A 5 20.68 42.42 -29.70
N GLN A 6 20.05 41.26 -29.60
CA GLN A 6 19.87 40.62 -28.29
C GLN A 6 20.08 39.12 -28.44
N VAL A 7 21.31 38.70 -28.11
CA VAL A 7 21.72 37.31 -28.00
C VAL A 7 21.02 36.75 -26.77
N GLY A 8 20.01 35.92 -26.97
CA GLY A 8 19.38 35.18 -25.89
C GLY A 8 20.43 34.26 -25.25
N LYS A 9 20.83 34.56 -24.02
CA LYS A 9 21.69 33.70 -23.22
C LYS A 9 20.99 32.35 -23.07
N HIS A 10 21.44 31.34 -23.81
CA HIS A 10 21.12 29.95 -23.52
C HIS A 10 21.88 29.59 -22.26
N VAL A 11 21.22 29.70 -21.12
CA VAL A 11 21.77 29.24 -19.85
C VAL A 11 21.63 27.71 -19.86
N GLU A 12 22.70 27.03 -20.27
CA GLU A 12 22.83 25.59 -20.05
C GLU A 12 22.76 25.35 -18.55
N LYS A 13 21.60 24.87 -18.08
CA LYS A 13 21.46 24.35 -16.72
C LYS A 13 22.27 23.06 -16.67
N HIS A 14 23.54 23.15 -16.27
CA HIS A 14 24.28 21.99 -15.81
C HIS A 14 23.55 21.45 -14.57
N ALA A 15 22.77 20.39 -14.76
CA ALA A 15 22.28 19.58 -13.67
C ALA A 15 23.50 18.93 -13.01
N GLU A 16 23.89 19.45 -11.87
CA GLU A 16 24.88 18.83 -11.01
C GLU A 16 24.31 17.47 -10.58
N TYR A 17 24.87 16.38 -11.13
CA TYR A 17 24.55 15.03 -10.69
C TYR A 17 25.11 14.86 -9.27
N VAL A 18 24.25 15.01 -8.28
CA VAL A 18 24.56 14.63 -6.89
C VAL A 18 24.75 13.12 -6.87
N LYS A 19 26.01 12.69 -6.84
CA LYS A 19 26.41 11.30 -6.63
C LYS A 19 25.89 10.86 -5.25
N MET A 20 24.77 10.13 -5.24
CA MET A 20 24.26 9.39 -4.09
C MET A 20 25.17 8.17 -3.80
N ASP A 21 26.47 8.39 -3.59
CA ASP A 21 27.50 7.35 -3.49
C ASP A 21 27.43 6.52 -2.19
N ASN A 22 26.41 6.68 -1.33
CA ASN A 22 26.31 5.95 -0.06
C ASN A 22 24.86 5.78 0.49
N VAL A 23 23.84 5.80 -0.39
CA VAL A 23 22.47 5.47 0.06
C VAL A 23 22.24 3.97 -0.10
N ILE A 24 22.27 3.24 1.00
CA ILE A 24 21.80 1.84 1.03
C ILE A 24 20.27 1.90 1.00
N GLU A 25 19.66 1.66 -0.16
CA GLU A 25 18.21 1.49 -0.27
C GLU A 25 17.78 0.24 0.50
N PHE A 26 17.14 0.46 1.66
CA PHE A 26 16.54 -0.61 2.44
C PHE A 26 15.21 -0.99 1.80
N LYS A 27 15.19 -2.04 0.96
CA LYS A 27 13.93 -2.58 0.46
C LYS A 27 13.19 -3.26 1.62
N PRO A 28 12.00 -2.79 2.03
CA PRO A 28 11.23 -3.46 3.06
C PRO A 28 10.93 -4.89 2.62
N LYS A 29 11.07 -5.87 3.54
CA LYS A 29 10.84 -7.28 3.25
C LYS A 29 9.39 -7.59 2.89
N ASP A 30 8.47 -6.81 3.45
CA ASP A 30 7.03 -6.90 3.24
C ASP A 30 6.48 -5.54 2.81
N THR A 31 5.51 -5.58 1.90
CA THR A 31 4.67 -4.43 1.55
C THR A 31 3.34 -4.57 2.29
N VAL A 32 2.77 -3.46 2.75
CA VAL A 32 1.44 -3.48 3.37
C VAL A 32 0.39 -3.44 2.27
N TYR A 33 -0.42 -4.50 2.18
CA TYR A 33 -1.57 -4.59 1.28
C TYR A 33 -2.83 -4.19 2.02
N ILE A 34 -3.63 -3.32 1.41
CA ILE A 34 -4.95 -2.96 1.91
C ILE A 34 -5.96 -3.88 1.24
N LEU A 35 -6.69 -4.65 2.03
CA LEU A 35 -7.70 -5.60 1.54
C LEU A 35 -9.07 -5.17 2.05
N LYS A 36 -10.02 -5.01 1.15
CA LYS A 36 -11.43 -4.75 1.47
C LYS A 36 -12.23 -6.02 1.23
N PHE A 37 -13.16 -6.33 2.12
CA PHE A 37 -13.91 -7.59 2.10
C PHE A 37 -15.26 -7.49 2.80
N THR A 38 -16.14 -8.44 2.54
CA THR A 38 -17.32 -8.70 3.36
C THR A 38 -17.07 -9.90 4.28
N ALA A 39 -17.62 -9.85 5.50
CA ALA A 39 -17.47 -10.89 6.51
C ALA A 39 -18.80 -11.11 7.25
N PRO A 40 -19.01 -12.31 7.82
CA PRO A 40 -20.22 -12.58 8.61
C PRO A 40 -20.22 -11.78 9.92
N SER A 41 -21.42 -11.44 10.39
CA SER A 41 -21.67 -10.89 11.73
C SER A 41 -22.30 -11.97 12.62
N PRO A 42 -21.73 -12.29 13.80
CA PRO A 42 -20.51 -11.73 14.39
C PRO A 42 -19.23 -12.29 13.75
N LEU A 43 -18.21 -11.43 13.61
CA LEU A 43 -16.91 -11.83 13.09
C LEU A 43 -16.23 -12.82 14.05
N LYS A 44 -15.81 -13.96 13.51
CA LYS A 44 -14.89 -14.88 14.19
C LYS A 44 -13.47 -14.63 13.71
N MET A 45 -12.57 -14.34 14.64
CA MET A 45 -11.15 -14.12 14.35
C MET A 45 -10.29 -15.09 15.15
N THR A 46 -9.39 -15.79 14.47
CA THR A 46 -8.43 -16.71 15.07
C THR A 46 -7.08 -16.02 15.17
N LYS A 47 -6.55 -15.85 16.39
CA LYS A 47 -5.25 -15.21 16.60
C LYS A 47 -4.13 -16.20 16.27
N ALA A 48 -3.48 -16.03 15.13
CA ALA A 48 -2.16 -16.60 14.90
C ALA A 48 -1.14 -15.70 15.61
N GLY A 49 -0.38 -16.24 16.56
CA GLY A 49 0.62 -15.47 17.30
C GLY A 49 1.70 -14.90 16.37
N GLY A 50 2.10 -13.64 16.58
CA GLY A 50 3.20 -12.99 15.87
C GLY A 50 2.80 -12.20 14.60
N GLU A 51 1.52 -12.13 14.25
CA GLU A 51 1.08 -11.36 13.08
C GLU A 51 0.83 -9.89 13.45
N ASN A 52 1.55 -8.98 12.77
CA ASN A 52 1.39 -7.53 12.89
C ASN A 52 0.41 -7.03 11.81
N MET A 53 -0.87 -7.34 11.95
CA MET A 53 -1.92 -6.86 11.04
C MET A 53 -2.97 -6.05 11.78
N THR A 54 -3.57 -5.10 11.07
CA THR A 54 -4.68 -4.30 11.58
C THR A 54 -5.93 -4.62 10.76
N VAL A 55 -7.06 -4.82 11.43
CA VAL A 55 -8.35 -5.10 10.80
C VAL A 55 -9.39 -4.17 11.41
N GLU A 56 -10.13 -3.48 10.55
CA GLU A 56 -11.31 -2.70 10.90
C GLU A 56 -12.54 -3.38 10.29
N ILE A 57 -13.64 -3.47 11.05
CA ILE A 57 -14.90 -4.00 10.56
C ILE A 57 -16.04 -3.08 10.97
N ASN A 58 -16.83 -2.69 9.99
CA ASN A 58 -18.05 -1.91 10.14
C ASN A 58 -19.24 -2.83 9.90
N LYS A 59 -20.13 -2.96 10.90
CA LYS A 59 -21.39 -3.71 10.75
C LYS A 59 -22.27 -3.00 9.71
N VAL A 60 -22.73 -3.72 8.70
CA VAL A 60 -23.65 -3.19 7.68
C VAL A 60 -25.08 -3.59 8.01
N ASP A 61 -25.28 -4.86 8.35
CA ASP A 61 -26.56 -5.42 8.77
C ASP A 61 -26.35 -6.48 9.87
N ASP A 62 -27.42 -7.16 10.28
CA ASP A 62 -27.34 -8.16 11.36
C ASP A 62 -26.51 -9.40 11.00
N GLU A 63 -26.37 -9.72 9.72
CA GLU A 63 -25.72 -10.92 9.19
C GLU A 63 -24.35 -10.63 8.55
N HIS A 64 -24.07 -9.39 8.15
CA HIS A 64 -22.88 -9.00 7.38
C HIS A 64 -22.21 -7.72 7.89
N GLY A 65 -20.89 -7.69 7.72
CA GLY A 65 -20.04 -6.52 7.93
C GLY A 65 -19.09 -6.29 6.76
N LEU A 66 -18.72 -5.02 6.56
CA LEU A 66 -17.66 -4.60 5.64
C LEU A 66 -16.37 -4.46 6.43
N GLY A 67 -15.34 -5.18 6.00
CA GLY A 67 -14.02 -5.18 6.60
C GLY A 67 -12.97 -4.54 5.71
N GLN A 68 -11.99 -3.91 6.36
CA GLN A 68 -10.76 -3.48 5.75
C GLN A 68 -9.58 -3.96 6.59
N ALA A 69 -8.57 -4.54 5.96
CA ALA A 69 -7.37 -5.03 6.63
C ALA A 69 -6.10 -4.47 6.00
N TRP A 70 -5.12 -4.17 6.84
CA TRP A 70 -3.75 -3.82 6.46
C TRP A 70 -2.85 -5.02 6.76
N VAL A 71 -2.41 -5.71 5.72
CA VAL A 71 -1.73 -7.00 5.82
C VAL A 71 -0.32 -6.88 5.23
N PRO A 72 0.75 -6.99 6.05
CA PRO A 72 2.11 -7.06 5.54
C PRO A 72 2.36 -8.43 4.87
N ALA A 73 2.75 -8.40 3.59
CA ALA A 73 3.07 -9.58 2.82
C ALA A 73 4.04 -9.26 1.67
N LYS A 74 4.56 -10.30 0.98
CA LYS A 74 5.42 -10.11 -0.20
C LYS A 74 4.62 -9.85 -1.48
N ASN A 75 3.36 -10.27 -1.50
CA ASN A 75 2.45 -10.10 -2.63
C ASN A 75 0.98 -10.18 -2.17
N LEU A 76 0.06 -9.74 -3.04
CA LEU A 76 -1.39 -9.70 -2.76
C LEU A 76 -1.97 -11.08 -2.42
N HIS A 77 -1.50 -12.14 -3.11
CA HIS A 77 -1.97 -13.51 -2.87
C HIS A 77 -1.61 -13.99 -1.45
N GLU A 78 -0.38 -13.72 -1.00
CA GLU A 78 0.06 -14.02 0.36
C GLU A 78 -0.73 -13.19 1.38
N ALA A 79 -1.01 -11.92 1.10
CA ALA A 79 -1.85 -11.08 1.97
C ALA A 79 -3.26 -11.65 2.15
N ARG A 80 -3.94 -12.00 1.04
CA ARG A 80 -5.28 -12.63 1.07
C ARG A 80 -5.24 -13.96 1.82
N THR A 81 -4.20 -14.77 1.61
CA THR A 81 -4.03 -16.06 2.27
C THR A 81 -3.81 -15.93 3.77
N LYS A 82 -2.99 -14.97 4.22
CA LYS A 82 -2.80 -14.67 5.65
C LYS A 82 -4.13 -14.28 6.30
N LEU A 83 -4.86 -13.36 5.66
CA LEU A 83 -6.13 -12.87 6.21
C LEU A 83 -7.20 -13.98 6.26
N ASN A 84 -7.34 -14.78 5.20
CA ASN A 84 -8.27 -15.92 5.15
C ASN A 84 -8.01 -17.00 6.21
N LYS A 85 -6.77 -17.12 6.71
CA LYS A 85 -6.47 -18.05 7.82
C LYS A 85 -6.97 -17.53 9.16
N MET A 86 -7.13 -16.21 9.29
CA MET A 86 -7.50 -15.57 10.54
C MET A 86 -8.98 -15.26 10.62
N ILE A 87 -9.61 -14.86 9.51
CA ILE A 87 -11.02 -14.49 9.46
C ILE A 87 -11.72 -15.17 8.30
N GLU A 88 -13.02 -15.41 8.48
CA GLU A 88 -13.90 -15.85 7.41
C GLU A 88 -14.24 -14.66 6.51
N ILE A 89 -13.98 -14.81 5.21
CA ILE A 89 -14.26 -13.81 4.18
C ILE A 89 -15.30 -14.39 3.23
N LEU A 90 -16.39 -13.64 3.04
CA LEU A 90 -17.48 -14.00 2.14
C LEU A 90 -17.14 -13.57 0.71
N GLU A 91 -16.74 -12.32 0.53
CA GLU A 91 -16.39 -11.74 -0.76
C GLU A 91 -15.25 -10.73 -0.63
N TRP A 92 -14.39 -10.67 -1.64
CA TRP A 92 -13.36 -9.64 -1.77
C TRP A 92 -13.89 -8.47 -2.59
N LEU A 93 -13.75 -7.26 -2.05
CA LEU A 93 -14.10 -6.04 -2.75
C LEU A 93 -12.83 -5.58 -3.48
N GLU A 94 -12.72 -5.94 -4.76
CA GLU A 94 -11.67 -5.43 -5.63
C GLU A 94 -11.98 -3.96 -5.97
N ASP A 95 -10.95 -3.09 -5.97
CA ASP A 95 -11.05 -1.69 -6.43
C ASP A 95 -11.12 -1.63 -7.97
#